data_AF-A0A0B1T7L3-F1
#
_entry.id   AF-A0A0B1T7L3-F1
#
_cell.length_a   1.000
_cell.length_b   1.000
_cell.length_c   1.000
_cell.angle_alpha   90.00
_cell.angle_beta   90.00
_cell.angle_gamma   90.00
#
_symmetry.space_group_name_H-M   'P 1'
#
loop_
_entity.id
_entity.type
_entity.pdbx_description
1 polymer ?
#
loop_
_entity_poly.entity_id
_entity_poly.type
_entity_poly.pdbx_seq_one_letter_code
_entity_poly.pdbx_strand_id
1 'polypeptide(L)' 'MGDSGGPLFFRGRGGYTLLGITSNGGSCDNPDPEDETKYVDVRNHFDWICSNTGEHTYI' A
#
# COMPACT_ATOMS: atom_id res chain seq x y z
N MET A 1 -14.99 6.03 5.77
CA MET A 1 -13.68 5.44 6.08
C MET A 1 -13.83 3.93 6.16
N GLY A 2 -13.29 3.21 5.18
CA GLY A 2 -13.39 1.75 5.08
C GLY A 2 -12.26 1.12 4.26
N ASP A 3 -11.58 1.93 3.44
CA ASP A 3 -10.46 1.48 2.61
C ASP A 3 -9.09 1.58 3.29
N SER A 4 -9.00 2.17 4.50
CA SER A 4 -7.77 2.20 5.29
C SER A 4 -7.30 0.78 5.60
N GLY A 5 -6.01 0.52 5.38
CA GLY A 5 -5.41 -0.82 5.43
C GLY A 5 -5.51 -1.61 4.12
N GLY A 6 -6.26 -1.11 3.13
CA GLY A 6 -6.39 -1.73 1.82
C GLY A 6 -5.13 -1.62 0.94
N PRO A 7 -4.99 -2.49 -0.08
CA PRO A 7 -3.82 -2.54 -0.94
C PRO A 7 -3.85 -1.52 -2.09
N LEU A 8 -2.70 -0.91 -2.37
CA LEU A 8 -2.40 -0.24 -3.64
C LEU A 8 -1.61 -1.20 -4.54
N PHE A 9 -2.22 -1.63 -5.65
CA PHE A 9 -1.61 -2.55 -6.60
C PHE A 9 -1.11 -1.86 -7.87
N PHE A 10 0.06 -2.28 -8.34
CA PHE A 10 0.48 -2.08 -9.73
C PHE A 10 0.17 -3.35 -10.54
N ARG A 11 -0.56 -3.19 -11.65
CA ARG A 11 -0.87 -4.30 -12.55
C ARG A 11 0.14 -4.37 -13.69
N GLY A 12 1.09 -5.30 -13.56
CA GLY A 12 2.03 -5.64 -14.62
C GLY A 12 1.50 -6.73 -15.56
N ARG A 13 2.32 -7.13 -16.53
CA ARG A 13 1.97 -8.23 -17.46
C ARG A 13 1.80 -9.59 -16.76
N GLY A 14 2.47 -9.80 -15.63
CA GLY A 14 2.49 -11.06 -14.89
C GLY A 14 1.56 -11.11 -13.68
N GLY A 15 0.77 -10.07 -13.41
CA GLY A 15 -0.13 -10.02 -12.26
C GLY A 15 -0.11 -8.69 -11.52
N TYR A 16 -0.48 -8.74 -10.24
CA TYR A 16 -0.58 -7.58 -9.36
C TYR A 16 0.59 -7.57 -8.37
N THR A 17 1.29 -6.45 -8.30
CA THR A 17 2.34 -6.20 -7.30
C THR A 17 1.81 -5.21 -6.27
N LEU A 18 1.87 -5.57 -4.99
CA LEU A 18 1.52 -4.68 -3.89
C LEU A 18 2.61 -3.62 -3.70
N LEU A 19 2.24 -2.34 -3.83
CA LEU A 19 3.18 -1.23 -3.68
C LEU A 19 2.94 -0.42 -2.40
N GLY A 20 1.69 -0.32 -1.96
CA GLY A 20 1.35 0.52 -0.81
C GLY A 20 0.17 0.02 -0.01
N ILE A 21 0.02 0.53 1.21
CA ILE A 21 -1.13 0.31 2.09
C ILE A 21 -1.82 1.66 2.31
N THR A 22 -3.13 1.72 2.05
CA THR A 22 -3.93 2.95 2.25
C THR A 22 -3.87 3.36 3.72
N SER A 23 -3.41 4.59 3.99
CA SER A 23 -3.30 5.10 5.36
C SER A 23 -4.38 6.12 5.65
N ASN A 24 -4.35 7.23 4.92
CA ASN A 24 -5.29 8.34 5.06
C ASN A 24 -5.66 8.87 3.68
N GLY A 25 -6.82 9.49 3.57
CA GLY A 25 -7.25 10.18 2.35
C GLY A 25 -8.13 11.35 2.71
N GLY A 26 -8.37 12.22 1.73
CA GLY A 26 -9.28 13.34 1.88
C GLY A 26 -10.68 12.95 2.33
N SER A 27 -11.42 13.95 2.80
CA SER A 27 -12.82 13.75 3.18
C SER A 27 -13.63 13.22 1.99
N CYS A 28 -14.36 12.14 2.20
CA CYS A 28 -15.28 11.61 1.18
C CYS A 28 -16.42 12.58 0.87
N ASP A 29 -16.78 13.46 1.81
CA ASP A 29 -17.91 14.37 1.71
C ASP A 29 -17.52 15.75 1.15
N ASN A 30 -16.21 16.05 1.10
CA ASN A 30 -15.69 17.31 0.58
C ASN A 30 -14.31 17.08 -0.07
N PRO A 31 -14.28 16.62 -1.34
CA PRO A 31 -13.02 16.32 -2.02
C PRO A 31 -12.23 17.59 -2.30
N ASP A 32 -11.07 17.71 -1.66
CA ASP A 32 -10.04 18.70 -1.97
C ASP A 32 -8.98 18.04 -2.88
N PRO A 33 -8.64 18.62 -4.04
CA PRO A 33 -7.58 18.09 -4.90
C PRO A 33 -6.20 18.05 -4.23
N GLU A 34 -5.97 18.82 -3.17
CA GLU A 34 -4.72 18.74 -2.37
C GLU A 34 -4.76 17.63 -1.31
N ASP A 35 -5.94 17.08 -0.99
CA ASP A 35 -6.12 15.96 -0.06
C ASP A 35 -5.97 14.60 -0.77
N GLU A 36 -4.80 14.40 -1.37
CA GLU A 36 -4.45 13.14 -2.00
C GLU A 36 -4.46 11.96 -1.02
N THR A 37 -4.86 10.78 -1.50
CA THR A 37 -4.75 9.56 -0.71
C THR A 37 -3.28 9.21 -0.48
N LYS A 38 -2.93 9.04 0.80
CA LYS A 38 -1.59 8.72 1.26
C LYS A 38 -1.47 7.24 1.51
N TYR A 39 -0.38 6.67 1.00
CA TYR A 39 -0.06 5.25 1.14
C TYR A 39 1.24 5.08 1.92
N VAL A 40 1.30 4.06 2.77
CA VAL A 40 2.56 3.57 3.31
C VAL A 40 3.25 2.75 2.22
N ASP A 41 4.49 3.09 1.89
CA ASP A 41 5.29 2.34 0.92
C ASP A 41 5.75 1.01 1.51
N VAL A 42 5.29 -0.11 0.93
CA VAL A 42 5.59 -1.46 1.42
C VAL A 42 7.08 -1.77 1.39
N ARG A 43 7.83 -1.16 0.45
CA ARG A 43 9.28 -1.40 0.29
C ARG A 43 10.08 -0.90 1.49
N ASN A 44 9.59 0.12 2.19
CA ASN A 44 10.23 0.64 3.39
C ASN A 44 10.07 -0.28 4.61
N HIS A 45 9.27 -1.35 4.49
CA HIS A 45 8.96 -2.26 5.59
C HIS A 45 9.30 -3.72 5.28
N PHE A 46 10.10 -4.00 4.23
CA PHE A 46 10.45 -5.37 3.87
C PHE A 46 11.11 -6.16 5.00
N ASP A 47 12.03 -5.57 5.74
CA ASP A 47 12.68 -6.26 6.88
C ASP A 47 11.65 -6.73 7.91
N TRP A 48 10.71 -5.87 8.30
CA TRP A 48 9.64 -6.21 9.23
C TRP A 48 8.68 -7.25 8.63
N ILE A 49 8.33 -7.14 7.35
CA ILE A 49 7.46 -8.11 6.68
C ILE A 49 8.14 -9.49 6.69
N CYS A 50 9.39 -9.58 6.21
CA CYS A 50 10.15 -10.83 6.17
C CYS A 50 10.34 -11.43 7.57
N SER A 51 10.58 -10.63 8.61
CA SER A 51 10.71 -11.17 9.98
C SER A 51 9.41 -11.76 10.52
N ASN A 52 8.25 -11.33 10.00
CA ASN A 52 6.92 -11.76 10.47
C ASN A 52 6.22 -12.76 9.54
N THR A 53 6.66 -12.90 8.28
CA THR A 53 6.08 -13.84 7.31
C THR A 53 7.05 -14.93 6.87
N GLY A 54 8.31 -14.87 7.31
CA GLY A 54 9.41 -15.74 6.87
C GLY A 54 10.30 -15.07 5.82
N GLU A 55 11.58 -15.47 5.77
CA GLU A 55 12.51 -15.03 4.71
C GLU A 55 12.05 -15.56 3.35
N HIS A 56 11.89 -14.66 2.38
CA HIS A 56 11.75 -15.04 0.97
C HIS A 56 13.14 -15.22 0.38
N THR A 57 13.63 -16.47 0.33
CA THR A 57 14.76 -16.83 -0.54
C THR A 57 14.28 -16.84 -1.99
N TYR A 58 14.21 -15.67 -2.63
CA TYR A 58 14.08 -15.55 -4.09
C TYR A 58 14.90 -14.35 -4.57
N ILE A 59 16.13 -14.64 -5.01
CA ILE A 59 16.86 -13.93 -6.06
C ILE A 59 16.98 -14.87 -7.25
#